data_AF-A0A2P2DIH2-F1
#
_entry.id   AF-A0A2P2DIH2-F1
#
_cell.length_a   1.000
_cell.length_b   1.000
_cell.length_c   1.000
_cell.angle_alpha   90.00
_cell.angle_beta   90.00
_cell.angle_gamma   90.00
#
_symmetry.space_group_name_H-M   'P 1'
#
loop_
_entity.id
_entity.type
_entity.pdbx_description
1 polymer ?
#
loop_
_entity_poly.entity_id
_entity_poly.type
_entity_poly.pdbx_seq_one_letter_code
_entity_poly.pdbx_strand_id
1 'polypeptide(L)'
;MYYLIKNDTLVDQSEIESDLLLISENGMFITDSWPPTGKKFENGNWREKTISEKTEDGEISLENRRLILKTEILNFLSMKLEQGVQFHGFNFQAREEDLIRMSLAIKKIELGGSWSGFWRDSVNQWRELTSEQLNELALTAGNFWETCFRKSRTLIDELPSKNKTQLANYNIQAAWDAIN
;
A
#
# COMPACT_ATOMS: atom_id res chain seq x y z
N MET A 1 -14.41 -13.87 -30.00
CA MET A 1 -14.69 -12.57 -30.66
C MET A 1 -13.58 -11.58 -30.38
N TYR A 2 -12.99 -11.04 -31.44
CA TYR A 2 -11.99 -9.97 -31.46
C TYR A 2 -12.63 -8.72 -32.05
N TYR A 3 -12.11 -7.56 -31.67
CA TYR A 3 -12.62 -6.24 -32.02
C TYR A 3 -11.49 -5.38 -32.58
N LEU A 4 -11.70 -4.78 -33.75
CA LEU A 4 -10.80 -3.81 -34.37
C LEU A 4 -11.26 -2.41 -33.98
N ILE A 5 -10.36 -1.61 -33.44
CA ILE A 5 -10.69 -0.31 -32.84
C ILE A 5 -9.81 0.77 -33.44
N LYS A 6 -10.40 1.94 -33.72
CA LYS A 6 -9.69 3.17 -34.06
C LYS A 6 -10.18 4.28 -33.15
N ASN A 7 -9.28 4.92 -32.40
CA ASN A 7 -9.65 5.88 -31.36
C ASN A 7 -10.64 5.25 -30.36
N ASP A 8 -11.81 5.86 -30.13
CA ASP A 8 -12.93 5.40 -29.29
C ASP A 8 -14.05 4.75 -30.13
N THR A 9 -13.72 4.11 -31.24
CA THR A 9 -14.76 3.58 -32.13
C THR A 9 -14.43 2.17 -32.56
N LEU A 10 -15.41 1.27 -32.37
CA LEU A 10 -15.39 -0.07 -32.93
C LEU A 10 -15.50 0.04 -34.45
N VAL A 11 -14.49 -0.47 -35.15
CA VAL A 11 -14.43 -0.50 -36.61
C VAL A 11 -15.06 -1.78 -37.14
N ASP A 12 -14.66 -2.93 -36.59
CA ASP A 12 -15.17 -4.25 -37.00
C ASP A 12 -14.96 -5.29 -35.89
N GLN A 13 -15.58 -6.48 -36.03
CA GLN A 13 -15.42 -7.61 -35.11
C GLN A 13 -15.40 -8.95 -35.85
N SER A 14 -14.58 -9.90 -35.40
CA SER A 14 -14.50 -11.25 -35.98
C SER A 14 -14.19 -12.30 -34.90
N GLU A 15 -14.63 -13.54 -35.10
CA GLU A 15 -14.19 -14.67 -34.26
C GLU A 15 -12.72 -15.04 -34.51
N ILE A 16 -12.14 -14.61 -35.64
CA ILE A 16 -10.78 -14.93 -36.06
C ILE A 16 -9.97 -13.62 -36.15
N GLU A 17 -8.91 -13.50 -35.34
CA GLU A 17 -8.05 -12.31 -35.30
C GLU A 17 -7.43 -11.97 -36.67
N SER A 18 -7.07 -12.99 -37.46
CA SER A 18 -6.45 -12.78 -38.77
C SER A 18 -7.32 -12.04 -39.77
N ASP A 19 -8.65 -12.16 -39.66
CA ASP A 19 -9.56 -11.44 -40.57
C ASP A 19 -9.47 -9.93 -40.33
N LEU A 20 -9.33 -9.53 -39.07
CA LEU A 20 -9.18 -8.12 -38.68
C LEU A 20 -7.80 -7.57 -39.07
N LEU A 21 -6.75 -8.40 -39.05
CA LEU A 21 -5.41 -8.00 -39.48
C LEU A 21 -5.36 -7.62 -40.97
N LEU A 22 -6.21 -8.22 -41.81
CA LEU A 22 -6.26 -7.93 -43.26
C LEU A 22 -6.80 -6.52 -43.56
N ILE A 23 -7.61 -5.97 -42.66
CA ILE A 23 -8.27 -4.66 -42.81
C ILE A 23 -7.72 -3.60 -41.85
N SER A 24 -6.72 -3.94 -41.03
CA SER A 24 -6.14 -3.05 -40.02
C SER A 24 -5.28 -1.96 -40.66
N GLU A 25 -5.53 -0.70 -40.28
CA GLU A 25 -4.75 0.47 -40.71
C GLU A 25 -3.91 1.05 -39.57
N ASN A 26 -3.01 2.00 -39.90
CA ASN A 26 -2.26 2.75 -38.89
C ASN A 26 -3.18 3.44 -37.89
N GLY A 27 -2.87 3.28 -36.60
CA GLY A 27 -3.67 3.82 -35.48
C GLY A 27 -4.85 2.94 -35.07
N MET A 28 -5.05 1.79 -35.73
CA MET A 28 -5.96 0.75 -35.25
C MET A 28 -5.23 -0.25 -34.36
N PHE A 29 -5.95 -0.91 -33.47
CA PHE A 29 -5.47 -2.09 -32.75
C PHE A 29 -6.60 -3.10 -32.55
N ILE A 30 -6.23 -4.35 -32.38
CA ILE A 30 -7.15 -5.46 -32.14
C ILE A 30 -7.13 -5.81 -30.65
N THR A 31 -8.30 -6.13 -30.10
CA THR A 31 -8.47 -6.59 -28.72
C THR A 31 -9.52 -7.68 -28.66
N ASP A 32 -9.51 -8.45 -27.58
CA ASP A 32 -10.48 -9.50 -27.26
C ASP A 32 -11.73 -8.96 -26.52
N SER A 33 -11.81 -7.64 -26.25
CA SER A 33 -12.93 -7.03 -25.53
C SER A 33 -13.34 -5.65 -26.07
N TRP A 34 -14.64 -5.36 -26.09
CA TRP A 34 -15.17 -4.04 -26.43
C TRP A 34 -16.16 -3.52 -25.36
N PRO A 35 -15.88 -2.37 -24.72
CA PRO A 35 -14.63 -1.59 -24.78
C PRO A 35 -13.40 -2.39 -24.32
N PRO A 36 -12.17 -1.99 -24.69
CA PRO A 36 -10.96 -2.67 -24.25
C PRO A 36 -10.86 -2.74 -22.73
N THR A 37 -10.76 -3.95 -22.19
CA THR A 37 -10.61 -4.16 -20.75
C THR A 37 -9.35 -3.47 -20.24
N GLY A 38 -9.47 -2.75 -19.12
CA GLY A 38 -8.34 -2.10 -18.47
C GLY A 38 -7.89 -0.81 -19.11
N LYS A 39 -8.49 -0.36 -20.21
CA LYS A 39 -8.11 0.89 -20.89
C LYS A 39 -9.27 1.86 -21.04
N LYS A 40 -8.94 3.15 -21.02
CA LYS A 40 -9.87 4.24 -21.26
C LYS A 40 -9.31 5.16 -22.34
N PHE A 41 -10.14 5.56 -23.29
CA PHE A 41 -9.78 6.55 -24.29
C PHE A 41 -10.02 7.95 -23.72
N GLU A 42 -8.98 8.78 -23.66
CA GLU A 42 -9.05 10.13 -23.11
C GLU A 42 -7.99 11.01 -23.79
N ASN A 43 -8.35 12.24 -24.17
CA ASN A 43 -7.44 13.18 -24.85
C ASN A 43 -6.77 12.62 -26.12
N GLY A 44 -7.54 11.85 -26.91
CA GLY A 44 -7.05 11.29 -28.18
C GLY A 44 -6.14 10.07 -28.05
N ASN A 45 -5.92 9.56 -26.84
CA ASN A 45 -5.04 8.41 -26.60
C ASN A 45 -5.69 7.39 -25.66
N TRP A 46 -5.34 6.13 -25.85
CA TRP A 46 -5.65 5.07 -24.89
C TRP A 46 -4.67 5.12 -23.73
N ARG A 47 -5.20 5.20 -22.50
CA ARG A 47 -4.42 5.05 -21.27
C ARG A 47 -4.93 3.87 -20.45
N GLU A 48 -4.06 3.38 -19.57
CA GLU A 48 -4.46 2.41 -18.55
C GLU A 48 -5.47 3.03 -17.58
N LYS A 49 -6.50 2.25 -17.23
CA LYS A 49 -7.44 2.59 -16.16
C LYS A 49 -6.72 2.53 -14.81
N THR A 50 -7.06 3.46 -13.94
CA THR A 50 -6.68 3.40 -12.53
C THR A 50 -7.39 2.25 -11.82
N ILE A 51 -6.89 1.82 -10.66
CA ILE A 51 -7.57 0.78 -9.85
C ILE A 51 -8.99 1.22 -9.47
N SER A 52 -9.20 2.51 -9.21
CA SER A 52 -10.54 3.07 -8.96
C SER A 52 -11.47 2.85 -10.14
N GLU A 53 -11.05 3.26 -11.35
CA GLU A 53 -11.83 3.06 -12.59
C GLU A 53 -12.09 1.58 -12.86
N LYS A 54 -11.08 0.71 -12.73
CA LYS A 54 -11.25 -0.74 -12.90
C LYS A 54 -12.24 -1.33 -11.88
N THR A 55 -12.29 -0.79 -10.66
CA THR A 55 -13.25 -1.22 -9.64
C THR A 55 -14.66 -0.72 -9.97
N GLU A 56 -14.80 0.54 -10.42
CA GLU A 56 -16.09 1.12 -10.82
C GLU A 56 -16.68 0.45 -12.06
N ASP A 57 -15.84 0.02 -13.00
CA ASP A 57 -16.29 -0.68 -14.19
C ASP A 57 -16.55 -2.18 -13.94
N GLY A 58 -16.21 -2.68 -12.75
CA GLY A 58 -16.38 -4.08 -12.37
C GLY A 58 -15.34 -5.03 -12.97
N GLU A 59 -14.27 -4.51 -13.58
CA GLU A 59 -13.12 -5.29 -14.06
C GLU A 59 -12.35 -5.92 -12.89
N ILE A 60 -12.40 -5.31 -11.71
CA ILE A 60 -11.91 -5.87 -10.45
C ILE A 60 -13.11 -6.22 -9.57
N SER A 61 -13.19 -7.48 -9.14
CA SER A 61 -14.21 -7.91 -8.18
C SER A 61 -14.04 -7.18 -6.84
N LEU A 62 -15.14 -6.98 -6.11
CA LEU A 62 -15.08 -6.30 -4.80
C LEU A 62 -14.20 -7.05 -3.81
N GLU A 63 -14.18 -8.38 -3.86
CA GLU A 63 -13.29 -9.21 -3.03
C GLU A 63 -11.82 -8.97 -3.37
N ASN A 64 -11.48 -8.93 -4.67
CA ASN A 64 -10.12 -8.63 -5.10
C ASN A 64 -9.71 -7.21 -4.69
N ARG A 65 -10.60 -6.21 -4.84
CA ARG A 65 -10.28 -4.85 -4.40
C ARG A 65 -10.03 -4.78 -2.89
N ARG A 66 -10.82 -5.48 -2.07
CA ARG A 66 -10.59 -5.58 -0.61
C ARG A 66 -9.24 -6.23 -0.29
N LEU A 67 -8.84 -7.27 -1.01
CA LEU A 67 -7.54 -7.91 -0.84
C LEU A 67 -6.39 -6.95 -1.19
N ILE A 68 -6.51 -6.23 -2.30
CA ILE A 68 -5.53 -5.21 -2.70
C ILE A 68 -5.43 -4.12 -1.62
N LEU A 69 -6.57 -3.59 -1.17
CA LEU A 69 -6.61 -2.58 -0.10
C LEU A 69 -5.99 -3.06 1.20
N LYS A 70 -6.25 -4.30 1.60
CA LYS A 70 -5.62 -4.91 2.77
C LYS A 70 -4.09 -4.89 2.66
N THR A 71 -3.56 -5.26 1.50
CA THR A 71 -2.11 -5.20 1.24
C THR A 71 -1.59 -3.76 1.26
N GLU A 72 -2.30 -2.81 0.63
CA GLU A 72 -1.94 -1.40 0.64
C GLU A 72 -1.91 -0.82 2.07
N ILE A 73 -2.89 -1.16 2.93
CA ILE A 73 -2.93 -0.76 4.34
C ILE A 73 -1.76 -1.33 5.13
N LEU A 74 -1.41 -2.60 4.93
CA LEU A 74 -0.28 -3.23 5.61
C LEU A 74 1.06 -2.62 5.16
N ASN A 75 1.20 -2.28 3.87
CA ASN A 75 2.36 -1.56 3.37
C ASN A 75 2.44 -0.16 3.99
N PHE A 76 1.32 0.54 4.10
CA PHE A 76 1.25 1.85 4.73
C PHE A 76 1.61 1.79 6.23
N LEU A 77 1.13 0.78 6.96
CA LEU A 77 1.57 0.50 8.33
C LEU A 77 3.10 0.36 8.39
N SER A 78 3.68 -0.49 7.53
CA SER A 78 5.13 -0.72 7.49
C SER A 78 5.89 0.59 7.26
N MET A 79 5.43 1.43 6.32
CA MET A 79 6.02 2.76 6.08
C MET A 79 5.96 3.67 7.31
N LYS A 80 4.86 3.66 8.07
CA LYS A 80 4.74 4.46 9.30
C LYS A 80 5.70 3.97 10.40
N LEU A 81 5.83 2.65 10.56
CA LEU A 81 6.78 2.07 11.52
C LEU A 81 8.24 2.35 11.14
N GLU A 82 8.53 2.41 9.84
CA GLU A 82 9.85 2.79 9.31
C GLU A 82 10.16 4.28 9.55
N GLN A 83 9.16 5.17 9.44
CA GLN A 83 9.29 6.57 9.85
C GLN A 83 9.59 6.69 11.35
N GLY A 84 8.92 5.86 12.15
CA GLY A 84 9.22 5.66 13.56
C GLY A 84 8.86 6.86 14.45
N VAL A 85 9.63 7.03 15.52
CA VAL A 85 9.39 8.05 16.57
C VAL A 85 10.58 8.98 16.71
N GLN A 86 10.30 10.26 16.97
CA GLN A 86 11.33 11.23 17.34
C GLN A 86 11.66 11.09 18.84
N PHE A 87 12.93 10.91 19.16
CA PHE A 87 13.44 10.78 20.52
C PHE A 87 14.81 11.46 20.64
N HIS A 88 14.95 12.39 21.61
CA HIS A 88 16.15 13.21 21.81
C HIS A 88 16.74 13.84 20.52
N GLY A 89 15.88 14.33 19.61
CA GLY A 89 16.31 14.98 18.38
C GLY A 89 16.68 14.03 17.23
N PHE A 90 16.58 12.72 17.41
CA PHE A 90 16.81 11.71 16.38
C PHE A 90 15.52 10.92 16.11
N ASN A 91 15.42 10.29 14.94
CA ASN A 91 14.29 9.43 14.62
C ASN A 91 14.71 7.97 14.72
N PHE A 92 13.92 7.16 15.42
CA PHE A 92 14.17 5.75 15.61
C PHE A 92 13.02 4.94 15.01
N GLN A 93 13.37 3.94 14.21
CA GLN A 93 12.40 2.99 13.65
C GLN A 93 11.66 2.27 14.79
N ALA A 94 10.37 2.02 14.57
CA ALA A 94 9.50 1.33 15.52
C ALA A 94 8.96 0.02 14.92
N ARG A 95 9.75 -0.67 14.08
CA ARG A 95 9.35 -1.98 13.56
C ARG A 95 9.31 -2.99 14.68
N GLU A 96 8.54 -4.04 14.49
CA GLU A 96 8.47 -5.15 15.45
C GLU A 96 9.85 -5.75 15.75
N GLU A 97 10.72 -5.87 14.74
CA GLU A 97 12.10 -6.31 14.91
C GLU A 97 12.93 -5.39 15.82
N ASP A 98 12.76 -4.08 15.71
CA ASP A 98 13.47 -3.12 16.56
C ASP A 98 12.98 -3.22 18.00
N LEU A 99 11.67 -3.34 18.22
CA LEU A 99 11.06 -3.53 19.54
C LEU A 99 11.51 -4.82 20.21
N ILE A 100 11.55 -5.94 19.45
CA ILE A 100 12.07 -7.22 19.94
C ILE A 100 13.52 -7.07 20.40
N ARG A 101 14.36 -6.40 19.59
CA ARG A 101 15.77 -6.19 19.94
C ARG A 101 15.92 -5.27 21.14
N MET A 102 15.11 -4.21 21.27
CA MET A 102 15.12 -3.32 22.43
C MET A 102 14.76 -4.11 23.69
N SER A 103 13.70 -4.92 23.63
CA SER A 103 13.27 -5.79 24.73
C SER A 103 14.38 -6.76 25.17
N LEU A 104 15.09 -7.38 24.22
CA LEU A 104 16.25 -8.23 24.52
C LEU A 104 17.40 -7.46 25.18
N ALA A 105 17.70 -6.25 24.71
CA ALA A 105 18.74 -5.41 25.30
C ALA A 105 18.39 -4.99 26.73
N ILE A 106 17.15 -4.55 26.96
CA ILE A 106 16.63 -4.21 28.29
C ILE A 106 16.70 -5.43 29.21
N LYS A 107 16.24 -6.60 28.73
CA LYS A 107 16.28 -7.82 29.54
C LYS A 107 17.69 -8.22 29.94
N LYS A 108 18.66 -8.04 29.05
CA LYS A 108 20.08 -8.28 29.33
C LYS A 108 20.58 -7.39 30.48
N ILE A 109 20.19 -6.11 30.48
CA ILE A 109 20.55 -5.14 31.53
C ILE A 109 19.93 -5.56 32.87
N GLU A 110 18.63 -5.92 32.88
CA GLU A 110 17.93 -6.39 34.08
C GLU A 110 18.57 -7.63 34.72
N LEU A 111 19.14 -8.51 33.91
CA LEU A 111 19.87 -9.70 34.36
C LEU A 111 21.29 -9.39 34.86
N GLY A 112 21.67 -8.12 34.97
CA GLY A 112 22.99 -7.66 35.43
C GLY A 112 24.08 -7.69 34.36
N GLY A 113 23.70 -7.85 33.08
CA GLY A 113 24.64 -7.85 31.96
C GLY A 113 25.01 -6.45 31.48
N SER A 114 26.16 -6.34 30.81
CA SER A 114 26.58 -5.10 30.15
C SER A 114 25.96 -4.95 28.77
N TRP A 115 25.45 -3.77 28.45
CA TRP A 115 25.00 -3.39 27.11
C TRP A 115 25.96 -2.36 26.49
N SER A 116 25.90 -2.16 25.18
CA SER A 116 26.89 -1.35 24.46
C SER A 116 26.77 0.15 24.70
N GLY A 117 25.60 0.64 25.13
CA GLY A 117 25.33 2.08 25.24
C GLY A 117 24.88 2.74 23.94
N PHE A 118 24.61 1.97 22.88
CA PHE A 118 24.28 2.54 21.56
C PHE A 118 23.07 1.87 20.91
N TRP A 119 22.25 2.68 20.24
CA TRP A 119 21.16 2.23 19.36
C TRP A 119 21.25 2.90 17.99
N ARG A 120 20.72 2.25 16.96
CA ARG A 120 20.78 2.77 15.59
C ARG A 120 19.53 3.60 15.29
N ASP A 121 19.73 4.81 14.78
CA ASP A 121 18.63 5.65 14.29
C ASP A 121 18.17 5.24 12.87
N SER A 122 17.12 5.88 12.36
CA SER A 122 16.54 5.58 11.04
C SER A 122 17.45 5.95 9.86
N VAL A 123 18.46 6.79 10.08
CA VAL A 123 19.50 7.11 9.09
C VAL A 123 20.76 6.26 9.29
N ASN A 124 20.62 5.14 10.00
CA ASN A 124 21.64 4.12 10.15
C ASN A 124 22.87 4.57 10.97
N GLN A 125 22.77 5.62 11.79
CA GLN A 125 23.82 6.11 12.68
C GLN A 125 23.67 5.57 14.11
N TRP A 126 24.78 5.21 14.75
CA TRP A 126 24.81 4.82 16.16
C TRP A 126 24.66 6.05 17.06
N ARG A 127 23.67 6.02 17.94
CA ARG A 127 23.37 7.05 18.93
C ARG A 127 23.64 6.49 20.31
N GLU A 128 24.40 7.24 21.09
CA GLU A 128 24.62 6.91 22.49
C GLU A 128 23.31 7.12 23.27
N LEU A 129 22.95 6.15 24.09
CA LEU A 129 21.83 6.22 25.01
C LEU A 129 22.25 5.62 26.35
N THR A 130 21.69 6.14 27.43
CA THR A 130 21.73 5.49 28.74
C THR A 130 20.73 4.33 28.81
N SER A 131 20.84 3.48 29.82
CA SER A 131 19.88 2.39 30.04
C SER A 131 18.46 2.92 30.27
N GLU A 132 18.35 4.04 30.99
CA GLU A 132 17.09 4.74 31.24
C GLU A 132 16.49 5.26 29.91
N GLN A 133 17.30 5.90 29.07
CA GLN A 133 16.85 6.37 27.75
C GLN A 133 16.46 5.24 26.81
N LEU A 134 17.12 4.08 26.89
CA LEU A 134 16.72 2.90 26.12
C LEU A 134 15.32 2.41 26.54
N ASN A 135 15.01 2.42 27.85
CA ASN A 135 13.68 2.08 28.34
C ASN A 135 12.62 3.07 27.86
N GLU A 136 12.89 4.37 27.96
CA GLU A 136 11.98 5.41 27.47
C GLU A 136 11.74 5.34 25.97
N LEU A 137 12.79 5.08 25.19
CA LEU A 137 12.70 4.86 23.74
C LEU A 137 11.84 3.64 23.43
N ALA A 138 12.06 2.51 24.13
CA ALA A 138 11.30 1.28 23.92
C ALA A 138 9.81 1.48 24.22
N LEU A 139 9.47 2.19 25.30
CA LEU A 139 8.08 2.52 25.63
C LEU A 139 7.46 3.44 24.58
N THR A 140 8.20 4.46 24.13
CA THR A 140 7.72 5.41 23.11
C THR A 140 7.48 4.72 21.77
N ALA A 141 8.45 3.94 21.30
CA ALA A 141 8.34 3.18 20.07
C ALA A 141 7.27 2.09 20.15
N GLY A 142 7.14 1.41 21.30
CA GLY A 142 6.11 0.41 21.56
C GLY A 142 4.69 1.00 21.49
N ASN A 143 4.45 2.13 22.16
CA ASN A 143 3.17 2.83 22.11
C ASN A 143 2.82 3.28 20.68
N PHE A 144 3.81 3.79 19.95
CA PHE A 144 3.62 4.18 18.55
C PHE A 144 3.28 2.98 17.66
N TRP A 145 4.01 1.87 17.81
CA TRP A 145 3.74 0.64 17.07
C TRP A 145 2.34 0.10 17.36
N GLU A 146 1.94 0.03 18.63
CA GLU A 146 0.62 -0.45 19.03
C GLU A 146 -0.49 0.41 18.43
N THR A 147 -0.31 1.74 18.48
CA THR A 147 -1.24 2.70 17.87
C THR A 147 -1.35 2.46 16.37
N CYS A 148 -0.22 2.36 15.66
CA CYS A 148 -0.20 2.11 14.23
C CYS A 148 -0.83 0.77 13.87
N PHE A 149 -0.51 -0.28 14.63
CA PHE A 149 -1.08 -1.62 14.45
C PHE A 149 -2.61 -1.58 14.61
N ARG A 150 -3.11 -0.98 15.70
CA ARG A 150 -4.55 -0.82 15.94
C ARG A 150 -5.23 -0.10 14.79
N LYS A 151 -4.69 1.05 14.34
CA LYS A 151 -5.22 1.78 13.18
C LYS A 151 -5.32 0.90 11.95
N SER A 152 -4.24 0.20 11.59
CA SER A 152 -4.24 -0.70 10.43
C SER A 152 -5.30 -1.79 10.51
N ARG A 153 -5.54 -2.37 11.70
CA ARG A 153 -6.55 -3.41 11.90
C ARG A 153 -7.95 -2.85 11.78
N THR A 154 -8.22 -1.71 12.40
CA THR A 154 -9.49 -1.00 12.24
C THR A 154 -9.81 -0.71 10.78
N LEU A 155 -8.83 -0.24 9.99
CA LEU A 155 -9.02 0.01 8.55
C LEU A 155 -9.29 -1.27 7.75
N ILE A 156 -8.64 -2.38 8.08
CA ILE A 156 -8.86 -3.68 7.41
C ILE A 156 -10.26 -4.21 7.77
N ASP A 157 -10.65 -4.13 9.03
CA ASP A 157 -11.90 -4.67 9.55
C ASP A 157 -13.13 -3.90 9.02
N GLU A 158 -12.98 -2.64 8.62
CA GLU A 158 -14.07 -1.88 7.99
C GLU A 158 -14.27 -2.18 6.49
N LEU A 159 -13.28 -2.75 5.79
CA LEU A 159 -13.38 -3.01 4.34
C LEU A 159 -14.59 -3.85 3.91
N PRO A 160 -15.01 -4.89 4.64
CA PRO A 160 -16.21 -5.67 4.28
C PRO A 160 -17.49 -4.84 4.25
N SER A 161 -17.58 -3.77 5.06
CA SER A 161 -18.76 -2.92 5.16
C SER A 161 -18.87 -1.88 4.03
N LYS A 162 -17.80 -1.68 3.26
CA LYS A 162 -17.75 -0.65 2.22
C LYS A 162 -18.43 -1.11 0.93
N ASN A 163 -19.19 -0.21 0.34
CA ASN A 163 -19.80 -0.40 -0.97
C ASN A 163 -18.77 -0.21 -2.11
N LYS A 164 -19.19 -0.49 -3.34
CA LYS A 164 -18.34 -0.41 -4.55
C LYS A 164 -17.62 0.94 -4.68
N THR A 165 -18.36 2.04 -4.62
CA THR A 165 -17.80 3.39 -4.78
C THR A 165 -16.85 3.78 -3.66
N GLN A 166 -17.14 3.35 -2.43
CA GLN A 166 -16.26 3.55 -1.29
C GLN A 166 -14.95 2.76 -1.41
N LEU A 167 -14.99 1.54 -1.97
CA LEU A 167 -13.80 0.71 -2.21
C LEU A 167 -12.95 1.22 -3.38
N ALA A 168 -13.59 1.71 -4.44
CA ALA A 168 -12.92 2.29 -5.59
C ALA A 168 -12.11 3.55 -5.21
N ASN A 169 -12.71 4.42 -4.41
CA ASN A 169 -12.16 5.73 -4.04
C ASN A 169 -11.55 5.76 -2.63
N TYR A 170 -11.20 4.60 -2.07
CA TYR A 170 -10.71 4.52 -0.71
C TYR A 170 -9.35 5.23 -0.55
N ASN A 171 -9.28 6.18 0.38
CA ASN A 171 -8.07 6.92 0.70
C ASN A 171 -7.51 6.48 2.06
N ILE A 172 -6.43 5.70 2.02
CA ILE A 172 -5.79 5.12 3.21
C ILE A 172 -5.28 6.21 4.15
N GLN A 173 -4.63 7.26 3.64
CA GLN A 173 -4.08 8.34 4.48
C GLN A 173 -5.21 9.07 5.21
N ALA A 174 -6.26 9.47 4.51
CA ALA A 174 -7.39 10.15 5.12
C ALA A 174 -8.12 9.28 6.16
N ALA A 175 -8.30 7.99 5.87
CA ALA A 175 -8.92 7.06 6.80
C ALA A 175 -8.03 6.79 8.03
N TRP A 176 -6.72 6.70 7.84
CA TRP A 176 -5.73 6.55 8.91
C TRP A 176 -5.74 7.74 9.88
N ASP A 177 -5.78 8.96 9.33
CA ASP A 177 -5.77 10.20 10.13
C ASP A 177 -7.08 10.41 10.89
N ALA A 178 -8.18 9.80 10.44
CA ALA A 178 -9.48 9.88 11.11
C ALA A 178 -9.59 8.99 12.36
N ILE A 179 -8.69 8.01 12.53
CA ILE A 179 -8.63 7.17 13.73
C ILE A 179 -7.72 7.86 14.73
N ASN A 180 -8.20 8.10 15.96
CA ASN A 180 -7.39 8.65 17.05
C ASN A 180 -6.42 7.61 17.62
#